data_AF-A0A9W8YNK2-F1
#
_entry.id   AF-A0A9W8YNK2-F1
#
_cell.length_a   1.000
_cell.length_b   1.000
_cell.length_c   1.000
_cell.angle_alpha   90.00
_cell.angle_beta   90.00
_cell.angle_gamma   90.00
#
_symmetry.space_group_name_H-M   'P 1'
#
loop_
_entity.id
_entity.type
_entity.pdbx_description
1 polymer ?
#
loop_
_entity_poly.entity_id
_entity_poly.type
_entity_poly.pdbx_seq_one_letter_code
_entity_poly.pdbx_strand_id
1 'polypeptide(L)'
;MSSASILSASHTAPPKAPAPGDWDYVDADSLRTTFALAMSAMYSTEVPLYSDLIRIVQNVNRQVLAQASSSSSSSSSPSSSSSSPGEAPVHDSVERLTLERHGAIRLGTPQELHTVRRIFALMGMHPVGYYDLTVAKLPMHATCFRPIAAASLEANPFRVFTTLLRPERLHSSEAREVALRLLARRNIFSRALLDLLDTAEARQQGRLTREQGDTFVAEALRSFSWQPVAAATHEEYGILRAEHPILADIACFRSAHINHLTPRALDIDMAQRSMIAEAIHVKERIEGPPRRNCPILLRQTSFLALEEGIRFPSREDGGGDDDLVDGHHKARFGEIEERGAAVTAKGRKLYDELLEEAASRAVSEEEYAKLFARFPDSWDELRRQKLIYCEYQCESDAREKLAGLDVSGKACATLLDVLVQQGILTARPLTYEDFLPFSAAGIFQSNLQSKKPATTAADPATPSVEVVVGKAGGDREGYERAMQCSALDSDQLYAEAQRRSLEKCAGELGLDVDIVADLI
;
A
#
# COMPACT_ATOMS: atom_id res chain seq x y z
N MET A 1 39.80 3.05 1.98
CA MET A 1 39.77 2.07 3.09
C MET A 1 38.66 2.52 4.03
N SER A 2 37.50 1.90 4.19
CA SER A 2 36.99 0.57 3.86
C SER A 2 35.50 0.73 3.51
N SER A 3 35.08 0.32 2.31
CA SER A 3 33.69 0.23 1.86
C SER A 3 33.10 -1.11 2.33
N ALA A 4 32.26 -1.08 3.36
CA ALA A 4 31.56 -2.27 3.85
C ALA A 4 30.30 -2.51 2.99
N SER A 5 30.27 -3.66 2.31
CA SER A 5 29.12 -4.18 1.56
C SER A 5 28.01 -4.61 2.55
N ILE A 6 26.77 -4.16 2.30
CA ILE A 6 25.64 -4.25 3.25
C ILE A 6 24.77 -5.52 3.06
N LEU A 7 25.13 -6.44 2.17
CA LEU A 7 24.32 -7.64 1.89
C LEU A 7 24.87 -8.89 2.60
N SER A 8 24.57 -9.05 3.89
CA SER A 8 24.86 -10.29 4.63
C SER A 8 23.92 -10.48 5.83
N ALA A 9 22.84 -11.24 5.67
CA ALA A 9 22.31 -12.16 6.68
C ALA A 9 21.17 -13.02 6.09
N SER A 10 21.19 -14.32 6.36
CA SER A 10 20.16 -15.32 6.02
C SER A 10 19.97 -16.27 7.21
N HIS A 11 18.73 -16.73 7.47
CA HIS A 11 18.33 -18.16 7.61
C HIS A 11 16.83 -18.27 8.00
N THR A 12 16.04 -19.14 7.34
CA THR A 12 15.80 -20.55 7.75
C THR A 12 15.22 -21.44 6.63
N ALA A 13 15.60 -22.74 6.65
CA ALA A 13 15.23 -23.94 5.84
C ALA A 13 15.60 -24.01 4.33
N PRO A 14 16.05 -25.18 3.80
CA PRO A 14 16.84 -25.24 2.56
C PRO A 14 15.95 -25.31 1.31
N PRO A 15 16.11 -24.40 0.32
CA PRO A 15 15.57 -24.61 -1.01
C PRO A 15 16.40 -25.69 -1.72
N LYS A 16 15.80 -26.33 -2.74
CA LYS A 16 16.51 -27.20 -3.71
C LYS A 16 17.86 -26.58 -4.06
N ALA A 17 18.93 -27.40 -4.03
CA ALA A 17 20.27 -26.95 -4.34
C ALA A 17 20.26 -26.11 -5.64
N PRO A 18 20.66 -24.83 -5.61
CA PRO A 18 20.66 -23.98 -6.77
C PRO A 18 21.54 -24.58 -7.87
N ALA A 19 21.11 -24.44 -9.13
CA ALA A 19 21.92 -24.86 -10.26
C ALA A 19 23.28 -24.13 -10.24
N PRO A 20 24.37 -24.71 -10.77
CA PRO A 20 25.66 -24.02 -10.83
C PRO A 20 25.51 -22.67 -11.59
N GLY A 21 25.77 -21.55 -10.91
CA GLY A 21 25.60 -20.18 -11.44
C GLY A 21 24.49 -19.35 -10.79
N ASP A 22 23.64 -19.93 -9.93
CA ASP A 22 22.55 -19.18 -9.27
C ASP A 22 23.01 -18.27 -8.12
N TRP A 23 24.23 -18.48 -7.61
CA TRP A 23 24.81 -17.74 -6.47
C TRP A 23 25.24 -16.31 -6.83
N ASP A 24 25.32 -15.99 -8.13
CA ASP A 24 25.78 -14.68 -8.60
C ASP A 24 24.65 -13.64 -8.65
N TYR A 25 23.39 -14.08 -8.63
CA TYR A 25 22.21 -13.23 -8.79
C TYR A 25 21.54 -12.91 -7.44
N VAL A 26 21.06 -11.69 -7.30
CA VAL A 26 20.30 -11.24 -6.12
C VAL A 26 18.87 -11.75 -6.21
N ASP A 27 18.35 -12.24 -5.09
CA ASP A 27 16.95 -12.56 -4.93
C ASP A 27 16.08 -11.28 -4.98
N ALA A 28 14.91 -11.36 -5.63
CA ALA A 28 14.05 -10.19 -5.85
C ALA A 28 13.50 -9.61 -4.54
N ASP A 29 13.23 -10.46 -3.53
CA ASP A 29 12.73 -10.02 -2.22
C ASP A 29 13.83 -9.32 -1.43
N SER A 30 15.07 -9.80 -1.54
CA SER A 30 16.26 -9.14 -1.01
C SER A 30 16.48 -7.77 -1.67
N LEU A 31 16.42 -7.69 -3.00
CA LEU A 31 16.58 -6.43 -3.75
C LEU A 31 15.49 -5.41 -3.37
N ARG A 32 14.23 -5.86 -3.28
CA ARG A 32 13.11 -5.04 -2.83
C ARG A 32 13.31 -4.51 -1.42
N THR A 33 13.81 -5.36 -0.51
CA THR A 33 14.12 -4.96 0.87
C THR A 33 15.19 -3.87 0.92
N THR A 34 16.28 -4.04 0.17
CA THR A 34 17.35 -3.04 0.07
C THR A 34 16.82 -1.72 -0.49
N PHE A 35 16.00 -1.77 -1.54
CA PHE A 35 15.38 -0.58 -2.12
C PHE A 35 14.43 0.12 -1.15
N ALA A 36 13.54 -0.60 -0.47
CA ALA A 36 12.60 -0.04 0.50
C ALA A 36 13.30 0.62 1.69
N LEU A 37 14.37 0.01 2.20
CA LEU A 37 15.19 0.58 3.27
C LEU A 37 15.93 1.84 2.82
N ALA A 38 16.56 1.80 1.65
CA ALA A 38 17.28 2.94 1.11
C ALA A 38 16.32 4.11 0.76
N MET A 39 15.12 3.79 0.27
CA MET A 39 14.04 4.75 0.06
C MET A 39 13.58 5.40 1.38
N SER A 40 13.42 4.60 2.44
CA SER A 40 13.07 5.11 3.77
C SER A 40 14.16 6.01 4.35
N ALA A 41 15.43 5.65 4.20
CA ALA A 41 16.56 6.47 4.65
C ALA A 41 16.65 7.80 3.87
N MET A 42 16.47 7.76 2.55
CA MET A 42 16.40 8.95 1.70
C MET A 42 15.25 9.85 2.15
N TYR A 43 14.04 9.31 2.29
CA TYR A 43 12.86 10.09 2.68
C TYR A 43 12.96 10.66 4.10
N SER A 44 13.58 9.93 5.03
CA SER A 44 13.90 10.40 6.39
C SER A 44 14.87 11.59 6.38
N THR A 45 15.83 11.60 5.46
CA THR A 45 16.77 12.72 5.28
C THR A 45 16.08 13.94 4.67
N GLU A 46 15.20 13.71 3.69
CA GLU A 46 14.45 14.78 3.02
C GLU A 46 13.33 15.36 3.89
N VAL A 47 12.69 14.54 4.73
CA VAL A 47 11.51 14.91 5.53
C VAL A 47 11.70 14.50 7.00
N PRO A 48 12.26 15.38 7.86
CA PRO A 48 12.58 15.03 9.24
C PRO A 48 11.40 14.49 10.06
N LEU A 49 10.18 15.02 9.87
CA LEU A 49 8.97 14.54 10.56
C LEU A 49 8.60 13.09 10.24
N TYR A 50 9.07 12.54 9.12
CA TYR A 50 8.91 11.12 8.83
C TYR A 50 9.68 10.24 9.82
N SER A 51 10.85 10.70 10.28
CA SER A 51 11.65 9.98 11.27
C SER A 51 10.92 9.89 12.63
N ASP A 52 10.26 10.98 13.03
CA ASP A 52 9.42 11.00 14.22
C ASP A 52 8.23 10.06 14.08
N LEU A 53 7.57 10.05 12.92
CA LEU A 53 6.49 9.11 12.62
C LEU A 53 6.94 7.66 12.76
N ILE A 54 8.08 7.29 12.19
CA ILE A 54 8.62 5.92 12.28
C ILE A 54 8.86 5.52 13.73
N ARG A 55 9.43 6.42 14.54
CA ARG A 55 9.64 6.17 15.98
C ARG A 55 8.30 5.98 16.70
N ILE A 56 7.30 6.83 16.44
CA ILE A 56 5.96 6.71 17.03
C ILE A 56 5.36 5.34 16.69
N VAL A 57 5.36 4.97 15.41
CA VAL A 57 4.80 3.69 14.94
C VAL A 57 5.50 2.50 15.58
N GLN A 58 6.84 2.51 15.65
CA GLN A 58 7.59 1.43 16.31
C GLN A 58 7.24 1.30 17.79
N ASN A 59 7.07 2.41 18.51
CA ASN A 59 6.67 2.41 19.91
C ASN A 59 5.23 1.90 20.09
N VAL A 60 4.31 2.33 19.24
CA VAL A 60 2.91 1.90 19.21
C VAL A 60 2.84 0.39 18.98
N ASN A 61 3.50 -0.11 17.94
CA ASN A 61 3.49 -1.53 17.59
C ASN A 61 4.07 -2.38 18.72
N ARG A 62 5.16 -1.93 19.36
CA ARG A 62 5.75 -2.62 20.52
C ARG A 62 4.77 -2.70 21.70
N GLN A 63 4.02 -1.63 21.98
CA GLN A 63 3.04 -1.61 23.06
C GLN A 63 1.88 -2.56 22.78
N VAL A 64 1.32 -2.56 21.56
CA VAL A 64 0.23 -3.47 21.17
C VAL A 64 0.68 -4.93 21.30
N LEU A 65 1.88 -5.27 20.80
CA LEU A 65 2.44 -6.62 20.90
C LEU A 65 2.69 -7.07 22.36
N ALA A 66 3.17 -6.16 23.21
CA ALA A 66 3.36 -6.43 24.63
C ALA A 66 2.04 -6.68 25.37
N GLN A 67 1.00 -5.89 25.05
CA GLN A 67 -0.34 -6.06 25.62
C GLN A 67 -0.95 -7.41 25.22
N ALA A 68 -0.91 -7.78 23.93
CA ALA A 68 -1.40 -9.07 23.44
C ALA A 68 -0.69 -10.28 24.10
N SER A 69 0.63 -10.17 24.33
CA SER A 69 1.41 -11.21 24.99
C SER A 69 1.04 -11.38 26.48
N SER A 70 0.71 -10.29 27.16
CA SER A 70 0.31 -10.30 28.59
C SER A 70 -1.11 -10.86 28.81
N SER A 71 -2.04 -10.61 27.88
CA SER A 71 -3.38 -11.20 27.91
C SER A 71 -3.33 -12.72 27.72
N SER A 72 -2.41 -13.21 26.89
CA SER A 72 -2.23 -14.64 26.61
C SER A 72 -1.59 -15.44 27.76
N SER A 73 -0.82 -14.79 28.64
CA SER A 73 -0.11 -15.44 29.75
C SER A 73 -0.86 -15.39 31.09
N SER A 74 -2.01 -14.70 31.15
CA SER A 74 -2.87 -14.59 32.33
C SER A 74 -3.87 -15.75 32.49
N SER A 75 -3.92 -16.69 31.54
CA SER A 75 -4.83 -17.86 31.54
C SER A 75 -4.13 -19.16 31.96
N SER A 76 -3.38 -19.14 33.07
CA SER A 76 -2.80 -20.35 33.67
C SER A 76 -3.82 -21.12 34.53
N SER A 77 -4.86 -21.67 33.89
CA SER A 77 -5.71 -22.73 34.44
C SER A 77 -6.03 -23.75 33.33
N PRO A 78 -5.61 -25.02 33.46
CA PRO A 78 -5.92 -26.05 32.47
C PRO A 78 -7.34 -26.60 32.74
N SER A 79 -8.35 -25.94 32.19
CA SER A 79 -9.69 -26.55 32.08
C SER A 79 -10.44 -25.99 30.88
N SER A 80 -10.77 -26.89 29.95
CA SER A 80 -11.72 -26.76 28.83
C SER A 80 -11.48 -25.63 27.82
N SER A 81 -11.14 -26.06 26.60
CA SER A 81 -11.36 -25.42 25.31
C SER A 81 -12.41 -24.30 25.28
N SER A 82 -11.98 -23.07 25.55
CA SER A 82 -12.62 -21.87 25.02
C SER A 82 -11.53 -20.84 24.75
N SER A 83 -10.96 -20.89 23.55
CA SER A 83 -10.29 -19.75 22.94
C SER A 83 -11.28 -18.59 22.98
N SER A 84 -10.96 -17.50 23.67
CA SER A 84 -11.78 -16.29 23.65
C SER A 84 -12.03 -15.87 22.19
N PRO A 85 -13.28 -15.68 21.74
CA PRO A 85 -13.59 -15.34 20.37
C PRO A 85 -13.28 -13.85 20.16
N GLY A 86 -12.09 -13.51 19.65
CA GLY A 86 -11.79 -12.13 19.26
C GLY A 86 -10.33 -11.81 18.96
N GLU A 87 -9.37 -12.48 19.60
CA GLU A 87 -7.95 -12.19 19.39
C GLU A 87 -7.34 -13.17 18.39
N ALA A 88 -7.35 -12.81 17.10
CA ALA A 88 -6.36 -13.36 16.20
C ALA A 88 -5.00 -12.77 16.63
N PRO A 89 -3.97 -13.60 16.90
CA PRO A 89 -2.66 -13.07 17.22
C PRO A 89 -2.19 -12.13 16.11
N VAL A 90 -1.52 -11.04 16.48
CA VAL A 90 -0.72 -10.27 15.52
C VAL A 90 0.37 -11.22 15.02
N HIS A 91 0.12 -11.85 13.88
CA HIS A 91 0.94 -12.95 13.35
C HIS A 91 2.05 -12.46 12.44
N ASP A 92 2.01 -11.18 12.04
CA ASP A 92 3.11 -10.59 11.29
C ASP A 92 4.36 -10.60 12.16
N SER A 93 5.45 -11.13 11.60
CA SER A 93 6.74 -11.08 12.29
C SER A 93 7.09 -9.63 12.63
N VAL A 94 7.72 -9.41 13.79
CA VAL A 94 8.18 -8.06 14.20
C VAL A 94 9.07 -7.47 13.10
N GLU A 95 9.85 -8.30 12.44
CA GLU A 95 10.68 -7.94 11.28
C GLU A 95 9.83 -7.41 10.12
N ARG A 96 8.77 -8.13 9.69
CA ARG A 96 7.83 -7.66 8.67
C ARG A 96 7.21 -6.31 9.03
N LEU A 97 6.69 -6.15 10.25
CA LEU A 97 6.05 -4.90 10.70
C LEU A 97 7.02 -3.71 10.70
N THR A 98 8.31 -3.92 10.96
CA THR A 98 9.32 -2.85 10.91
C THR A 98 9.71 -2.46 9.48
N LEU A 99 9.54 -3.38 8.52
CA LEU A 99 9.86 -3.19 7.11
C LEU A 99 8.67 -2.66 6.30
N GLU A 100 7.45 -2.99 6.72
CA GLU A 100 6.23 -2.68 5.99
C GLU A 100 5.99 -1.20 5.81
N ARG A 101 5.98 -0.80 4.53
CA ARG A 101 5.78 0.57 4.07
C ARG A 101 5.08 0.54 2.71
N HIS A 102 4.39 1.62 2.38
CA HIS A 102 4.05 1.90 0.99
C HIS A 102 4.53 3.28 0.56
N GLY A 103 4.93 3.42 -0.70
CA GLY A 103 5.21 4.70 -1.33
C GLY A 103 4.09 5.11 -2.29
N ALA A 104 4.02 6.39 -2.61
CA ALA A 104 3.22 6.87 -3.73
C ALA A 104 4.02 7.78 -4.65
N ILE A 105 3.95 7.54 -5.96
CA ILE A 105 4.62 8.33 -7.00
C ILE A 105 3.63 8.74 -8.09
N ARG A 106 3.93 9.86 -8.76
CA ARG A 106 3.12 10.37 -9.86
C ARG A 106 3.97 10.52 -11.11
N LEU A 107 3.46 9.99 -12.22
CA LEU A 107 4.13 9.97 -13.51
C LEU A 107 3.32 10.79 -14.52
N GLY A 108 4.02 11.42 -15.46
CA GLY A 108 3.44 12.28 -16.47
C GLY A 108 3.27 11.61 -17.83
N THR A 109 4.04 10.56 -18.13
CA THR A 109 4.02 9.95 -19.47
C THR A 109 3.87 8.42 -19.46
N PRO A 110 3.29 7.82 -20.51
CA PRO A 110 3.27 6.36 -20.69
C PRO A 110 4.66 5.72 -20.65
N GLN A 111 5.67 6.38 -21.22
CA GLN A 111 7.05 5.89 -21.22
C GLN A 111 7.63 5.81 -19.80
N GLU A 112 7.32 6.79 -18.96
CA GLU A 112 7.69 6.77 -17.54
C GLU A 112 7.04 5.58 -16.82
N LEU A 113 5.73 5.37 -17.01
CA LEU A 113 5.00 4.26 -16.41
C LEU A 113 5.54 2.90 -16.86
N HIS A 114 5.80 2.72 -18.15
CA HIS A 114 6.39 1.50 -18.69
C HIS A 114 7.77 1.23 -18.07
N THR A 115 8.61 2.25 -17.94
CA THR A 115 9.95 2.10 -17.36
C THR A 115 9.88 1.79 -15.86
N VAL A 116 8.97 2.44 -15.12
CA VAL A 116 8.72 2.13 -13.70
C VAL A 116 8.23 0.70 -13.51
N ARG A 117 7.37 0.17 -14.39
CA ARG A 117 6.98 -1.24 -14.39
C ARG A 117 8.20 -2.17 -14.54
N ARG A 118 9.16 -1.82 -15.39
CA ARG A 118 10.42 -2.59 -15.58
C ARG A 118 11.27 -2.58 -14.30
N ILE A 119 11.42 -1.41 -13.67
CA ILE A 119 12.15 -1.26 -12.39
C ILE A 119 11.51 -2.15 -11.32
N PHE A 120 10.19 -2.07 -11.14
CA PHE A 120 9.47 -2.84 -10.14
C PHE A 120 9.47 -4.35 -10.42
N ALA A 121 9.49 -4.77 -11.69
CA ALA A 121 9.58 -6.19 -12.05
C ALA A 121 10.87 -6.86 -11.53
N LEU A 122 12.02 -6.17 -11.55
CA LEU A 122 13.28 -6.71 -11.00
C LEU A 122 13.22 -6.93 -9.48
N MET A 123 12.30 -6.25 -8.80
CA MET A 123 12.04 -6.38 -7.37
C MET A 123 10.86 -7.29 -7.05
N GLY A 124 10.39 -8.10 -8.01
CA GLY A 124 9.28 -9.03 -7.82
C GLY A 124 7.93 -8.35 -7.57
N MET A 125 7.79 -7.09 -8.02
CA MET A 125 6.58 -6.30 -7.84
C MET A 125 5.78 -6.25 -9.15
N HIS A 126 4.48 -6.51 -9.05
CA HIS A 126 3.56 -6.62 -10.16
C HIS A 126 2.47 -5.54 -10.06
N PRO A 127 1.93 -5.03 -11.18
CA PRO A 127 0.80 -4.11 -11.16
C PRO A 127 -0.48 -4.87 -10.75
N VAL A 128 -1.06 -4.49 -9.63
CA VAL A 128 -2.28 -5.08 -9.05
C VAL A 128 -3.34 -4.00 -8.90
N GLY A 129 -4.54 -4.31 -9.38
CA GLY A 129 -5.68 -3.41 -9.36
C GLY A 129 -5.58 -2.26 -10.36
N TYR A 130 -6.72 -1.61 -10.56
CA TYR A 130 -6.84 -0.39 -11.35
C TYR A 130 -7.68 0.62 -10.57
N TYR A 131 -7.14 1.83 -10.43
CA TYR A 131 -7.75 2.91 -9.66
C TYR A 131 -8.02 4.09 -10.59
N ASP A 132 -9.29 4.36 -10.86
CA ASP A 132 -9.70 5.57 -11.55
C ASP A 132 -9.86 6.72 -10.54
N LEU A 133 -8.97 7.71 -10.61
CA LEU A 133 -9.00 8.86 -9.70
C LEU A 133 -9.87 10.01 -10.26
N THR A 134 -10.39 9.88 -11.47
CA THR A 134 -11.29 10.89 -12.07
C THR A 134 -12.62 10.98 -11.34
N VAL A 135 -13.03 9.91 -10.64
CA VAL A 135 -14.19 9.91 -9.73
C VAL A 135 -14.07 10.96 -8.62
N ALA A 136 -12.85 11.40 -8.32
CA ALA A 136 -12.55 12.45 -7.35
C ALA A 136 -12.02 13.73 -7.99
N LYS A 137 -12.36 13.96 -9.27
CA LYS A 137 -11.97 15.16 -10.01
C LYS A 137 -10.45 15.31 -10.16
N LEU A 138 -9.69 14.22 -10.08
CA LEU A 138 -8.25 14.20 -10.35
C LEU A 138 -7.99 13.70 -11.77
N PRO A 139 -7.16 14.39 -12.57
CA PRO A 139 -6.92 14.01 -13.97
C PRO A 139 -5.92 12.85 -14.07
N MET A 140 -6.17 11.74 -13.36
CA MET A 140 -5.21 10.64 -13.22
C MET A 140 -5.92 9.28 -13.04
N HIS A 141 -5.14 8.22 -13.27
CA HIS A 141 -5.47 6.83 -12.95
C HIS A 141 -4.21 6.11 -12.44
N ALA A 142 -4.36 4.96 -11.77
CA ALA A 142 -3.26 4.33 -11.06
C ALA A 142 -3.36 2.80 -10.96
N THR A 143 -2.26 2.18 -10.53
CA THR A 143 -2.17 0.79 -10.07
C THR A 143 -1.29 0.72 -8.81
N CYS A 144 -1.33 -0.41 -8.12
CA CYS A 144 -0.40 -0.73 -7.03
C CYS A 144 0.67 -1.70 -7.53
N PHE A 145 1.95 -1.32 -7.50
CA PHE A 145 3.03 -2.28 -7.70
C PHE A 145 3.37 -2.96 -6.38
N ARG A 146 3.23 -4.28 -6.31
CA ARG A 146 3.53 -5.07 -5.09
C ARG A 146 3.88 -6.53 -5.36
N PRO A 147 4.50 -7.24 -4.41
CA PRO A 147 4.61 -8.69 -4.45
C PRO A 147 3.24 -9.36 -4.39
N ILE A 148 3.16 -10.58 -4.91
CA ILE A 148 1.91 -11.36 -4.98
C ILE A 148 2.02 -12.75 -4.33
N ALA A 149 3.23 -13.27 -4.14
CA ALA A 149 3.44 -14.52 -3.44
C ALA A 149 3.41 -14.31 -1.93
N ALA A 150 2.76 -15.22 -1.20
CA ALA A 150 2.64 -15.14 0.26
C ALA A 150 4.02 -15.06 0.95
N ALA A 151 4.98 -15.89 0.53
CA ALA A 151 6.34 -15.85 1.05
C ALA A 151 7.05 -14.51 0.80
N SER A 152 6.84 -13.90 -0.37
CA SER A 152 7.43 -12.60 -0.73
C SER A 152 6.78 -11.44 0.02
N LEU A 153 5.47 -11.49 0.25
CA LEU A 153 4.76 -10.54 1.11
C LEU A 153 5.23 -10.65 2.56
N GLU A 154 5.45 -11.86 3.06
CA GLU A 154 5.98 -12.06 4.41
C GLU A 154 7.42 -11.54 4.54
N ALA A 155 8.27 -11.81 3.54
CA ALA A 155 9.65 -11.33 3.53
C ALA A 155 9.72 -9.79 3.48
N ASN A 156 8.96 -9.17 2.58
CA ASN A 156 8.87 -7.72 2.47
C ASN A 156 7.63 -7.29 1.67
N PRO A 157 6.59 -6.73 2.31
CA PRO A 157 5.37 -6.30 1.65
C PRO A 157 5.48 -4.84 1.18
N PHE A 158 6.63 -4.40 0.64
CA PHE A 158 6.76 -3.04 0.12
C PHE A 158 5.94 -2.85 -1.15
N ARG A 159 5.20 -1.74 -1.23
CA ARG A 159 4.23 -1.46 -2.31
C ARG A 159 4.33 -0.02 -2.76
N VAL A 160 4.07 0.24 -4.03
CA VAL A 160 4.10 1.60 -4.58
C VAL A 160 2.84 1.90 -5.38
N PHE A 161 2.04 2.83 -4.87
CA PHE A 161 0.90 3.39 -5.59
C PHE A 161 1.42 4.32 -6.69
N THR A 162 1.19 3.95 -7.95
CA THR A 162 1.80 4.63 -9.10
C THR A 162 0.71 5.23 -9.97
N THR A 163 0.62 6.56 -9.99
CA THR A 163 -0.38 7.27 -10.80
C THR A 163 0.21 7.71 -12.13
N LEU A 164 -0.63 7.76 -13.18
CA LEU A 164 -0.32 8.36 -14.47
C LEU A 164 -1.27 9.54 -14.71
N LEU A 165 -0.71 10.66 -15.15
CA LEU A 165 -1.46 11.82 -15.62
C LEU A 165 -2.29 11.48 -16.86
N ARG A 166 -3.50 12.03 -16.93
CA ARG A 166 -4.41 11.99 -18.07
C ARG A 166 -4.58 13.40 -18.66
N PRO A 167 -3.68 13.86 -19.54
CA PRO A 167 -3.70 15.23 -20.07
C PRO A 167 -5.00 15.58 -20.80
N GLU A 168 -5.71 14.59 -21.35
CA GLU A 168 -7.01 14.76 -22.00
C GLU A 168 -8.15 15.13 -21.03
N ARG A 169 -7.91 15.04 -19.72
CA ARG A 169 -8.85 15.43 -18.66
C ARG A 169 -8.59 16.83 -18.09
N LEU A 170 -7.54 17.52 -18.57
CA LEU A 170 -7.27 18.90 -18.18
C LEU A 170 -8.26 19.86 -18.86
N HIS A 171 -8.69 20.89 -18.13
CA HIS A 171 -9.64 21.90 -18.60
C HIS A 171 -8.94 22.99 -19.41
N SER A 172 -7.81 23.52 -18.92
CA SER A 172 -7.03 24.53 -19.64
C SER A 172 -6.18 23.92 -20.76
N SER A 173 -6.41 24.36 -22.00
CA SER A 173 -5.58 23.99 -23.15
C SER A 173 -4.15 24.49 -23.01
N GLU A 174 -3.97 25.69 -22.47
CA GLU A 174 -2.65 26.28 -22.20
C GLU A 174 -1.87 25.43 -21.18
N ALA A 175 -2.50 25.08 -20.05
CA ALA A 175 -1.87 24.24 -19.04
C ALA A 175 -1.52 22.85 -19.59
N ARG A 176 -2.40 22.29 -20.44
CA ARG A 176 -2.13 21.02 -21.12
C ARG A 176 -0.91 21.11 -22.04
N GLU A 177 -0.80 22.16 -22.85
CA GLU A 177 0.34 22.36 -23.76
C GLU A 177 1.66 22.55 -22.99
N VAL A 178 1.66 23.37 -21.95
CA VAL A 178 2.82 23.59 -21.07
C VAL A 178 3.25 22.27 -20.41
N ALA A 179 2.30 21.52 -19.84
CA ALA A 179 2.60 20.24 -19.19
C ALA A 179 3.21 19.24 -20.17
N LEU A 180 2.61 19.07 -21.36
CA LEU A 180 3.13 18.13 -22.36
C LEU A 180 4.51 18.51 -22.87
N ARG A 181 4.80 19.80 -23.04
CA ARG A 181 6.13 20.29 -23.45
C ARG A 181 7.19 20.01 -22.38
N LEU A 182 6.89 20.29 -21.11
CA LEU A 182 7.77 19.98 -19.97
C LEU A 182 8.05 18.49 -19.83
N LEU A 183 7.01 17.66 -19.94
CA LEU A 183 7.11 16.21 -19.84
C LEU A 183 7.86 15.60 -21.03
N ALA A 184 7.73 16.14 -22.23
CA ALA A 184 8.43 15.65 -23.42
C ALA A 184 9.95 15.89 -23.39
N ARG A 185 10.42 16.93 -22.70
CA ARG A 185 11.85 17.28 -22.63
C ARG A 185 12.60 16.66 -21.45
N ARG A 186 11.91 16.14 -20.44
CA ARG A 186 12.57 15.56 -19.26
C ARG A 186 12.91 14.09 -19.47
N ASN A 187 13.95 13.64 -18.77
CA ASN A 187 14.22 12.23 -18.56
C ASN A 187 14.49 12.01 -17.08
N ILE A 188 13.63 11.23 -16.42
CA ILE A 188 13.73 10.94 -14.99
C ILE A 188 14.59 9.70 -14.68
N PHE A 189 15.06 8.97 -15.69
CA PHE A 189 15.87 7.76 -15.55
C PHE A 189 17.29 7.97 -16.06
N SER A 190 18.29 7.59 -15.27
CA SER A 190 19.68 7.67 -15.71
C SER A 190 19.98 6.66 -16.81
N ARG A 191 21.00 6.94 -17.61
CA ARG A 191 21.44 6.01 -18.66
C ARG A 191 21.86 4.66 -18.07
N ALA A 192 22.57 4.68 -16.94
CA ALA A 192 22.99 3.48 -16.22
C ALA A 192 21.80 2.61 -15.79
N LEU A 193 20.71 3.21 -15.29
CA LEU A 193 19.50 2.48 -14.94
C LEU A 193 18.89 1.79 -16.16
N LEU A 194 18.74 2.52 -17.27
CA LEU A 194 18.18 1.97 -18.50
C LEU A 194 19.04 0.81 -19.05
N ASP A 195 20.37 0.96 -19.06
CA ASP A 195 21.29 -0.09 -19.51
C ASP A 195 21.22 -1.34 -18.61
N LEU A 196 20.99 -1.17 -17.30
CA LEU A 196 20.77 -2.29 -16.36
C LEU A 196 19.45 -3.00 -16.64
N LEU A 197 18.35 -2.27 -16.88
CA LEU A 197 17.06 -2.87 -17.23
C LEU A 197 17.16 -3.67 -18.54
N ASP A 198 17.78 -3.08 -19.57
CA ASP A 198 17.98 -3.73 -20.86
C ASP A 198 18.84 -5.00 -20.73
N THR A 199 19.91 -4.94 -19.93
CA THR A 199 20.79 -6.09 -19.68
C THR A 199 20.06 -7.20 -18.93
N ALA A 200 19.31 -6.85 -17.89
CA ALA A 200 18.55 -7.80 -17.09
C ALA A 200 17.55 -8.57 -17.95
N GLU A 201 16.75 -7.85 -18.75
CA GLU A 201 15.71 -8.42 -19.60
C GLU A 201 16.29 -9.22 -20.78
N ALA A 202 17.28 -8.68 -21.50
CA ALA A 202 17.79 -9.30 -22.72
C ALA A 202 18.78 -10.45 -22.48
N ARG A 203 19.48 -10.46 -21.34
CA ARG A 203 20.62 -11.37 -21.11
C ARG A 203 20.57 -12.15 -19.80
N GLN A 204 19.80 -11.71 -18.81
CA GLN A 204 19.84 -12.27 -17.45
C GLN A 204 18.46 -12.71 -16.95
N GLN A 205 17.49 -12.90 -17.86
CA GLN A 205 16.14 -13.39 -17.55
C GLN A 205 15.44 -12.56 -16.45
N GLY A 206 15.65 -11.24 -16.46
CA GLY A 206 15.07 -10.32 -15.48
C GLY A 206 15.74 -10.36 -14.11
N ARG A 207 17.00 -10.79 -14.01
CA ARG A 207 17.75 -10.87 -12.75
C ARG A 207 18.99 -9.99 -12.80
N LEU A 208 19.45 -9.54 -11.63
CA LEU A 208 20.67 -8.73 -11.48
C LEU A 208 21.70 -9.48 -10.65
N THR A 209 22.98 -9.35 -11.01
CA THR A 209 24.07 -9.75 -10.12
C THR A 209 24.15 -8.83 -8.90
N ARG A 210 24.91 -9.22 -7.87
CA ARG A 210 25.07 -8.39 -6.66
C ARG A 210 25.55 -6.97 -6.93
N GLU A 211 26.60 -6.81 -7.72
CA GLU A 211 27.16 -5.50 -8.08
C GLU A 211 26.18 -4.64 -8.91
N GLN A 212 25.47 -5.30 -9.84
CA GLN A 212 24.41 -4.65 -10.60
C GLN A 212 23.24 -4.23 -9.70
N GLY A 213 22.90 -5.04 -8.68
CA GLY A 213 21.87 -4.74 -7.70
C GLY A 213 22.17 -3.48 -6.88
N ASP A 214 23.40 -3.34 -6.39
CA ASP A 214 23.84 -2.14 -5.67
C ASP A 214 23.73 -0.88 -6.54
N THR A 215 24.18 -0.97 -7.79
CA THR A 215 24.09 0.12 -8.78
C THR A 215 22.62 0.43 -9.11
N PHE A 216 21.80 -0.61 -9.32
CA PHE A 216 20.38 -0.49 -9.62
C PHE A 216 19.64 0.28 -8.53
N VAL A 217 19.83 -0.08 -7.25
CA VAL A 217 19.16 0.60 -6.14
C VAL A 217 19.52 2.08 -6.11
N ALA A 218 20.82 2.42 -6.23
CA ALA A 218 21.27 3.80 -6.22
C ALA A 218 20.70 4.62 -7.39
N GLU A 219 20.72 4.06 -8.61
CA GLU A 219 20.22 4.75 -9.80
C GLU A 219 18.69 4.85 -9.83
N ALA A 220 17.97 3.83 -9.38
CA ALA A 220 16.51 3.85 -9.26
C ALA A 220 16.04 4.88 -8.21
N LEU A 221 16.72 4.99 -7.07
CA LEU A 221 16.38 5.98 -6.04
C LEU A 221 16.47 7.41 -6.54
N ARG A 222 17.44 7.73 -7.40
CA ARG A 222 17.58 9.08 -7.98
C ARG A 222 16.32 9.50 -8.73
N SER A 223 15.65 8.57 -9.43
CA SER A 223 14.37 8.84 -10.12
C SER A 223 13.24 9.26 -9.18
N PHE A 224 13.33 8.91 -7.89
CA PHE A 224 12.29 9.17 -6.88
C PHE A 224 12.74 10.15 -5.78
N SER A 225 13.95 10.71 -5.89
CA SER A 225 14.51 11.69 -4.94
C SER A 225 13.93 13.09 -5.14
N TRP A 226 13.94 13.91 -4.08
CA TRP A 226 13.64 15.34 -4.19
C TRP A 226 14.72 16.06 -5.00
N GLN A 227 14.31 17.04 -5.81
CA GLN A 227 15.23 17.94 -6.51
C GLN A 227 14.79 19.39 -6.25
N PRO A 228 15.64 20.24 -5.65
CA PRO A 228 15.26 21.60 -5.22
C PRO A 228 15.17 22.60 -6.38
N VAL A 229 15.50 22.19 -7.60
CA VAL A 229 15.45 23.04 -8.81
C VAL A 229 14.42 22.48 -9.79
N ALA A 230 13.43 23.30 -10.12
CA ALA A 230 12.37 22.94 -11.05
C ALA A 230 12.90 22.75 -12.49
N ALA A 231 12.16 21.96 -13.27
CA ALA A 231 12.28 21.87 -14.72
C ALA A 231 11.50 22.99 -15.45
N ALA A 232 10.55 23.62 -14.75
CA ALA A 232 9.70 24.69 -15.25
C ALA A 232 10.16 26.06 -14.73
N THR A 233 9.90 27.14 -15.47
CA THR A 233 10.01 28.51 -14.97
C THR A 233 8.93 28.80 -13.94
N HIS A 234 9.07 29.91 -13.20
CA HIS A 234 8.06 30.34 -12.23
C HIS A 234 6.70 30.63 -12.88
N GLU A 235 6.70 31.17 -14.10
CA GLU A 235 5.47 31.44 -14.87
C GLU A 235 4.77 30.14 -15.29
N GLU A 236 5.52 29.20 -15.87
CA GLU A 236 5.00 27.88 -16.25
C GLU A 236 4.40 27.14 -15.03
N TYR A 237 5.11 27.17 -13.90
CA TYR A 237 4.62 26.60 -12.66
C TYR A 237 3.30 27.27 -12.20
N GLY A 238 3.19 28.60 -12.35
CA GLY A 238 1.97 29.35 -12.06
C GLY A 238 0.78 28.89 -12.90
N ILE A 239 0.97 28.73 -14.22
CA ILE A 239 -0.06 28.24 -15.16
C ILE A 239 -0.54 26.86 -14.74
N LEU A 240 0.38 25.92 -14.51
CA LEU A 240 0.04 24.54 -14.17
C LEU A 240 -0.64 24.44 -12.80
N ARG A 241 -0.17 25.22 -11.82
CA ARG A 241 -0.75 25.25 -10.47
C ARG A 241 -2.17 25.83 -10.47
N ALA A 242 -2.45 26.81 -11.33
CA ALA A 242 -3.77 27.41 -11.47
C ALA A 242 -4.80 26.42 -12.02
N GLU A 243 -4.38 25.54 -12.94
CA GLU A 243 -5.20 24.41 -13.39
C GLU A 243 -5.40 23.39 -12.26
N HIS A 244 -4.30 22.86 -11.71
CA HIS A 244 -4.36 21.95 -10.57
C HIS A 244 -3.00 21.82 -9.86
N PRO A 245 -2.89 21.89 -8.52
CA PRO A 245 -1.59 21.80 -7.84
C PRO A 245 -0.84 20.47 -8.11
N ILE A 246 -1.55 19.36 -8.26
CA ILE A 246 -0.95 18.07 -8.67
C ILE A 246 -0.35 18.13 -10.08
N LEU A 247 -0.91 18.92 -11.00
CA LEU A 247 -0.34 19.06 -12.34
C LEU A 247 1.04 19.72 -12.28
N ALA A 248 1.19 20.76 -11.45
CA ALA A 248 2.47 21.40 -11.20
C ALA A 248 3.47 20.42 -10.54
N ASP A 249 3.04 19.64 -9.55
CA ASP A 249 3.84 18.58 -8.92
C ASP A 249 4.34 17.52 -9.92
N ILE A 250 3.52 17.16 -10.91
CA ILE A 250 3.89 16.16 -11.92
C ILE A 250 4.82 16.72 -12.98
N ALA A 251 4.49 17.86 -13.58
CA ALA A 251 5.14 18.33 -14.80
C ALA A 251 6.33 19.28 -14.55
N CYS A 252 6.38 19.97 -13.41
CA CYS A 252 7.41 20.99 -13.17
C CYS A 252 8.73 20.44 -12.62
N PHE A 253 8.84 19.13 -12.36
CA PHE A 253 9.98 18.54 -11.68
C PHE A 253 10.80 17.59 -12.56
N ARG A 254 12.07 17.43 -12.20
CA ARG A 254 13.06 16.61 -12.92
C ARG A 254 13.07 15.14 -12.48
N SER A 255 12.33 14.82 -11.43
CA SER A 255 12.15 13.47 -10.89
C SER A 255 10.66 13.19 -10.70
N ALA A 256 10.33 11.92 -10.45
CA ALA A 256 9.02 11.52 -9.95
C ALA A 256 9.13 11.31 -8.43
N HIS A 257 9.38 12.39 -7.70
CA HIS A 257 9.66 12.32 -6.26
C HIS A 257 8.55 11.59 -5.49
N ILE A 258 8.95 10.93 -4.40
CA ILE A 258 8.01 10.27 -3.50
C ILE A 258 7.08 11.32 -2.89
N ASN A 259 5.77 11.12 -3.05
CA ASN A 259 4.76 12.01 -2.49
C ASN A 259 4.63 11.83 -0.98
N HIS A 260 4.59 10.57 -0.57
CA HIS A 260 4.61 10.13 0.81
C HIS A 260 5.19 8.71 0.89
N LEU A 261 5.71 8.39 2.07
CA LEU A 261 6.11 7.04 2.43
C LEU A 261 5.41 6.72 3.75
N THR A 262 4.58 5.69 3.74
CA THR A 262 3.60 5.41 4.78
C THR A 262 4.00 4.16 5.55
N PRO A 263 4.29 4.25 6.86
CA PRO A 263 4.51 3.07 7.70
C PRO A 263 3.19 2.49 8.22
N ARG A 264 3.23 1.19 8.57
CA ARG A 264 2.09 0.49 9.16
C ARG A 264 2.09 0.53 10.70
N ALA A 265 1.00 1.02 11.27
CA ALA A 265 0.68 0.90 12.69
C ALA A 265 -0.31 -0.25 12.95
N LEU A 266 -0.20 -0.87 14.12
CA LEU A 266 -1.15 -1.87 14.62
C LEU A 266 -2.37 -1.24 15.30
N ASP A 267 -2.27 0.00 15.79
CA ASP A 267 -3.39 0.79 16.33
C ASP A 267 -3.21 2.24 15.85
N ILE A 268 -3.94 2.62 14.80
CA ILE A 268 -3.83 3.97 14.23
C ILE A 268 -4.36 5.04 15.17
N ASP A 269 -5.32 4.71 16.04
CA ASP A 269 -5.88 5.67 17.00
C ASP A 269 -4.84 6.02 18.07
N MET A 270 -4.06 5.02 18.52
CA MET A 270 -2.94 5.22 19.45
C MET A 270 -1.79 5.99 18.80
N ALA A 271 -1.50 5.70 17.52
CA ALA A 271 -0.51 6.46 16.78
C ALA A 271 -0.95 7.92 16.59
N GLN A 272 -2.20 8.19 16.19
CA GLN A 272 -2.73 9.55 16.04
C GLN A 272 -2.68 10.32 17.36
N ARG A 273 -3.07 9.72 18.49
CA ARG A 273 -2.93 10.35 19.82
C ARG A 273 -1.47 10.70 20.14
N SER A 274 -0.53 9.81 19.82
CA SER A 274 0.91 10.05 20.03
C SER A 274 1.44 11.16 19.14
N MET A 275 1.02 11.20 17.87
CA MET A 275 1.36 12.28 16.93
C MET A 275 0.87 13.64 17.43
N ILE A 276 -0.37 13.73 17.93
CA ILE A 276 -0.93 14.97 18.51
C ILE A 276 -0.12 15.39 19.75
N ALA A 277 0.21 14.44 20.63
CA ALA A 277 1.01 14.71 21.83
C ALA A 277 2.41 15.24 21.52
N GLU A 278 2.98 14.85 20.37
CA GLU A 278 4.27 15.32 19.86
C GLU A 278 4.15 16.51 18.88
N ALA A 279 2.99 17.18 18.86
CA ALA A 279 2.70 18.36 18.03
C ALA A 279 2.82 18.15 16.51
N ILE A 280 2.67 16.90 16.03
CA ILE A 280 2.49 16.61 14.61
C ILE A 280 1.04 16.95 14.24
N HIS A 281 0.89 17.85 13.26
CA HIS A 281 -0.41 18.36 12.82
C HIS A 281 -1.14 17.36 11.92
N VAL A 282 -1.74 16.34 12.52
CA VAL A 282 -2.58 15.35 11.86
C VAL A 282 -3.95 15.90 11.51
N LYS A 283 -4.55 15.35 10.46
CA LYS A 283 -5.98 15.54 10.20
C LYS A 283 -6.79 14.86 11.30
N GLU A 284 -7.92 15.48 11.65
CA GLU A 284 -8.84 14.94 12.67
C GLU A 284 -9.48 13.62 12.21
N ARG A 285 -9.85 13.55 10.93
CA ARG A 285 -10.55 12.38 10.37
C ARG A 285 -9.57 11.27 9.95
N ILE A 286 -9.90 10.04 10.32
CA ILE A 286 -9.29 8.81 9.82
C ILE A 286 -10.17 8.28 8.69
N GLU A 287 -9.58 8.02 7.53
CA GLU A 287 -10.27 7.43 6.38
C GLU A 287 -10.31 5.90 6.48
N GLY A 288 -11.32 5.28 5.89
CA GLY A 288 -11.58 3.84 5.97
C GLY A 288 -12.71 3.49 6.95
N PRO A 289 -12.88 2.21 7.31
CA PRO A 289 -13.87 1.80 8.30
C PRO A 289 -13.57 2.42 9.68
N PRO A 290 -14.57 2.50 10.57
CA PRO A 290 -14.34 2.91 11.95
C PRO A 290 -13.47 1.88 12.69
N ARG A 291 -13.10 2.16 13.94
CA ARG A 291 -12.39 1.20 14.80
C ARG A 291 -13.21 -0.09 14.96
N ARG A 292 -12.53 -1.23 14.87
CA ARG A 292 -13.11 -2.58 14.90
C ARG A 292 -12.22 -3.55 15.66
N ASN A 293 -12.82 -4.60 16.23
CA ASN A 293 -12.06 -5.72 16.81
C ASN A 293 -11.44 -6.60 15.72
N CYS A 294 -12.14 -6.73 14.60
CA CYS A 294 -11.66 -7.39 13.39
C CYS A 294 -11.49 -6.34 12.29
N PRO A 295 -10.32 -5.65 12.21
CA PRO A 295 -10.07 -4.66 11.19
C PRO A 295 -10.25 -5.24 9.79
N ILE A 296 -10.82 -4.46 8.87
CA ILE A 296 -11.02 -4.82 7.46
C ILE A 296 -10.42 -3.73 6.57
N LEU A 297 -9.98 -4.11 5.37
CA LEU A 297 -9.33 -3.20 4.43
C LEU A 297 -8.16 -2.47 5.09
N LEU A 298 -8.18 -1.13 5.11
CA LEU A 298 -7.23 -0.33 5.85
C LEU A 298 -7.90 0.92 6.41
N ARG A 299 -7.28 1.48 7.44
CA ARG A 299 -7.56 2.81 7.98
C ARG A 299 -6.34 3.67 7.78
N GLN A 300 -6.52 4.95 7.46
CA GLN A 300 -5.37 5.84 7.21
C GLN A 300 -5.65 7.30 7.56
N THR A 301 -4.59 8.04 7.89
CA THR A 301 -4.66 9.49 8.06
C THR A 301 -3.35 10.13 7.60
N SER A 302 -3.39 11.44 7.35
CA SER A 302 -2.26 12.21 6.84
C SER A 302 -2.01 13.46 7.65
N PHE A 303 -0.81 14.01 7.51
CA PHE A 303 -0.36 15.24 8.13
C PHE A 303 0.52 16.04 7.15
N LEU A 304 0.57 17.34 7.36
CA LEU A 304 1.50 18.19 6.61
C LEU A 304 2.91 17.93 7.13
N ALA A 305 3.80 17.40 6.30
CA ALA A 305 5.15 17.06 6.73
C ALA A 305 6.16 18.17 6.46
N LEU A 306 6.13 18.78 5.27
CA LEU A 306 7.07 19.85 4.93
C LEU A 306 6.56 20.75 3.79
N GLU A 307 6.77 22.06 3.92
CA GLU A 307 6.69 22.99 2.79
C GLU A 307 8.11 23.21 2.26
N GLU A 308 8.34 22.87 0.99
CA GLU A 308 9.67 22.85 0.39
C GLU A 308 9.98 24.17 -0.31
N GLY A 309 11.20 24.66 -0.13
CA GLY A 309 11.76 25.73 -0.96
C GLY A 309 12.12 25.20 -2.34
N ILE A 310 11.70 25.90 -3.39
CA ILE A 310 12.02 25.56 -4.78
C ILE A 310 12.69 26.74 -5.45
N ARG A 311 13.69 26.45 -6.28
CA ARG A 311 14.28 27.41 -7.20
C ARG A 311 13.80 27.15 -8.63
N PHE A 312 13.36 28.20 -9.31
CA PHE A 312 12.87 28.16 -10.69
C PHE A 312 13.88 28.84 -11.63
N PRO A 313 14.23 28.24 -12.77
CA PRO A 313 14.99 28.94 -13.81
C PRO A 313 14.24 30.18 -14.33
N SER A 314 14.96 31.30 -14.48
CA SER A 314 14.43 32.55 -15.06
C SER A 314 14.03 32.40 -16.54
N ARG A 315 14.59 31.42 -17.27
CA ARG A 315 14.34 31.18 -18.70
C ARG A 315 14.33 29.69 -19.00
N GLU A 316 13.60 29.29 -20.03
CA GLU A 316 13.45 27.89 -20.43
C GLU A 316 14.77 27.20 -20.83
N ASP A 317 15.71 27.93 -21.43
CA ASP A 317 16.97 27.37 -21.95
C ASP A 317 18.10 27.23 -20.90
N GLY A 318 17.81 27.52 -19.63
CA GLY A 318 18.77 27.43 -18.53
C GLY A 318 19.76 28.60 -18.50
N GLY A 319 19.60 29.50 -17.54
CA GLY A 319 20.69 30.38 -17.09
C GLY A 319 21.61 29.64 -16.11
N GLY A 320 22.79 30.22 -15.84
CA GLY A 320 23.65 29.74 -14.74
C GLY A 320 22.95 29.80 -13.38
N ASP A 321 23.60 29.31 -12.32
CA ASP A 321 23.03 29.25 -10.95
C ASP A 321 22.60 30.66 -10.42
N ASP A 322 23.12 31.74 -11.01
CA ASP A 322 22.76 33.14 -10.73
C ASP A 322 21.41 33.60 -11.32
N ASP A 323 20.71 32.76 -12.09
CA ASP A 323 19.46 33.10 -12.80
C ASP A 323 18.28 32.24 -12.31
N LEU A 324 18.21 32.04 -10.98
CA LEU A 324 17.17 31.28 -10.30
C LEU A 324 16.28 32.19 -9.45
N VAL A 325 14.97 31.96 -9.52
CA VAL A 325 13.94 32.64 -8.71
C VAL A 325 13.46 31.72 -7.61
N ASP A 326 13.48 32.21 -6.37
CA ASP A 326 12.95 31.47 -5.22
C ASP A 326 11.42 31.40 -5.24
N GLY A 327 10.89 30.26 -4.80
CA GLY A 327 9.48 30.06 -4.52
C GLY A 327 9.24 28.87 -3.60
N HIS A 328 7.98 28.47 -3.47
CA HIS A 328 7.57 27.42 -2.54
C HIS A 328 6.66 26.40 -3.20
N HIS A 329 6.78 25.15 -2.74
CA HIS A 329 5.91 24.07 -3.16
C HIS A 329 5.44 23.24 -1.98
N LYS A 330 4.13 22.98 -1.99
CA LYS A 330 3.45 22.17 -0.99
C LYS A 330 3.20 20.81 -1.62
N ALA A 331 4.11 19.86 -1.43
CA ALA A 331 3.95 18.50 -1.95
C ALA A 331 4.08 17.40 -0.92
N ARG A 332 4.82 17.61 0.17
CA ARG A 332 5.23 16.50 1.02
C ARG A 332 4.31 16.35 2.22
N PHE A 333 3.53 15.28 2.16
CA PHE A 333 2.64 14.86 3.24
C PHE A 333 3.23 13.62 3.89
N GLY A 334 3.05 13.53 5.19
CA GLY A 334 3.23 12.27 5.88
C GLY A 334 1.89 11.56 5.94
N GLU A 335 1.94 10.24 5.91
CA GLU A 335 0.76 9.39 5.99
C GLU A 335 1.08 8.21 6.87
N ILE A 336 0.06 7.66 7.53
CA ILE A 336 0.13 6.48 8.39
C ILE A 336 -1.09 5.61 8.12
N GLU A 337 -0.90 4.29 8.15
CA GLU A 337 -1.98 3.34 7.91
C GLU A 337 -2.02 2.20 8.92
N GLU A 338 -3.21 1.64 9.12
CA GLU A 338 -3.47 0.37 9.80
C GLU A 338 -4.14 -0.57 8.79
N ARG A 339 -3.62 -1.78 8.65
CA ARG A 339 -4.12 -2.78 7.69
C ARG A 339 -4.86 -3.90 8.40
N GLY A 340 -6.07 -4.15 7.94
CA GLY A 340 -6.93 -5.24 8.37
C GLY A 340 -7.03 -6.35 7.33
N ALA A 341 -8.12 -7.11 7.41
CA ALA A 341 -8.38 -8.24 6.53
C ALA A 341 -8.79 -7.80 5.11
N ALA A 342 -8.29 -8.51 4.11
CA ALA A 342 -8.78 -8.45 2.74
C ALA A 342 -10.23 -8.95 2.69
N VAL A 343 -11.11 -8.14 2.13
CA VAL A 343 -12.53 -8.45 1.98
C VAL A 343 -12.80 -9.12 0.64
N THR A 344 -13.79 -10.01 0.59
CA THR A 344 -14.29 -10.57 -0.68
C THR A 344 -15.10 -9.55 -1.45
N ALA A 345 -15.47 -9.83 -2.70
CA ALA A 345 -16.43 -9.02 -3.44
C ALA A 345 -17.75 -8.79 -2.68
N LYS A 346 -18.21 -9.80 -1.91
CA LYS A 346 -19.40 -9.67 -1.04
C LYS A 346 -19.14 -8.73 0.15
N GLY A 347 -18.00 -8.88 0.82
CA GLY A 347 -17.58 -7.98 1.90
C GLY A 347 -17.39 -6.56 1.41
N ARG A 348 -16.81 -6.39 0.22
CA ARG A 348 -16.60 -5.08 -0.40
C ARG A 348 -17.92 -4.38 -0.73
N LYS A 349 -18.88 -5.11 -1.30
CA LYS A 349 -20.22 -4.59 -1.56
C LYS A 349 -20.89 -4.09 -0.28
N LEU A 350 -20.84 -4.87 0.81
CA LEU A 350 -21.38 -4.44 2.09
C LEU A 350 -20.66 -3.20 2.64
N TYR A 351 -19.33 -3.16 2.53
CA TYR A 351 -18.54 -1.99 2.93
C TYR A 351 -18.94 -0.73 2.14
N ASP A 352 -19.04 -0.82 0.82
CA ASP A 352 -19.38 0.29 -0.06
C ASP A 352 -20.83 0.77 0.21
N GLU A 353 -21.80 -0.13 0.41
CA GLU A 353 -23.18 0.20 0.78
C GLU A 353 -23.26 1.00 2.09
N LEU A 354 -22.51 0.59 3.13
CA LEU A 354 -22.47 1.28 4.41
C LEU A 354 -21.76 2.64 4.30
N LEU A 355 -20.72 2.74 3.48
CA LEU A 355 -20.00 3.99 3.23
C LEU A 355 -20.89 5.00 2.48
N GLU A 356 -21.60 4.55 1.45
CA GLU A 356 -22.55 5.37 0.69
C GLU A 356 -23.70 5.87 1.58
N GLU A 357 -24.27 4.99 2.41
CA GLU A 357 -25.32 5.37 3.36
C GLU A 357 -24.80 6.43 4.35
N ALA A 358 -23.60 6.25 4.92
CA ALA A 358 -22.98 7.23 5.80
C ALA A 358 -22.79 8.59 5.11
N ALA A 359 -22.25 8.58 3.89
CA ALA A 359 -22.00 9.80 3.12
C ALA A 359 -23.30 10.54 2.80
N SER A 360 -24.36 9.81 2.41
CA SER A 360 -25.67 10.39 2.07
C SER A 360 -26.36 11.08 3.26
N ARG A 361 -26.06 10.63 4.48
CA ARG A 361 -26.67 11.11 5.72
C ARG A 361 -25.82 12.14 6.46
N ALA A 362 -24.58 12.38 6.01
CA ALA A 362 -23.59 13.24 6.68
C ALA A 362 -23.48 12.95 8.19
N VAL A 363 -23.38 11.67 8.53
CA VAL A 363 -23.41 11.16 9.91
C VAL A 363 -22.20 11.60 10.74
N SER A 364 -22.36 11.69 12.06
CA SER A 364 -21.24 11.86 12.99
C SER A 364 -20.34 10.62 13.05
N GLU A 365 -19.15 10.71 13.62
CA GLU A 365 -18.26 9.54 13.80
C GLU A 365 -18.90 8.44 14.68
N GLU A 366 -19.68 8.81 15.70
CA GLU A 366 -20.41 7.84 16.53
C GLU A 366 -21.55 7.16 15.75
N GLU A 367 -22.24 7.90 14.89
CA GLU A 367 -23.26 7.36 14.00
C GLU A 367 -22.66 6.49 12.90
N TYR A 368 -21.48 6.86 12.39
CA TYR A 368 -20.70 6.06 11.45
C TYR A 368 -20.32 4.70 12.05
N ALA A 369 -19.81 4.70 13.29
CA ALA A 369 -19.53 3.47 14.04
C ALA A 369 -20.78 2.61 14.26
N LYS A 370 -21.92 3.22 14.63
CA LYS A 370 -23.21 2.51 14.78
C LYS A 370 -23.70 1.91 13.47
N LEU A 371 -23.56 2.62 12.35
CA LEU A 371 -23.93 2.11 11.04
C LEU A 371 -23.08 0.89 10.66
N PHE A 372 -21.77 0.96 10.89
CA PHE A 372 -20.82 -0.12 10.64
C PHE A 372 -20.92 -1.31 11.59
N ALA A 373 -21.72 -1.22 12.65
CA ALA A 373 -22.08 -2.39 13.46
C ALA A 373 -22.90 -3.44 12.66
N ARG A 374 -23.45 -3.07 11.49
CA ARG A 374 -24.05 -4.00 10.53
C ARG A 374 -23.01 -4.89 9.83
N PHE A 375 -21.74 -4.51 9.84
CA PHE A 375 -20.64 -5.34 9.36
C PHE A 375 -20.17 -6.23 10.52
N PRO A 376 -20.22 -7.59 10.41
CA PRO A 376 -19.86 -8.50 11.49
C PRO A 376 -18.44 -8.27 12.03
N ASP A 377 -18.25 -8.25 13.35
CA ASP A 377 -16.96 -7.91 13.98
C ASP A 377 -16.32 -9.07 14.76
N SER A 378 -16.54 -10.29 14.25
CA SER A 378 -15.93 -11.54 14.71
C SER A 378 -15.33 -12.28 13.52
N TRP A 379 -14.09 -12.75 13.65
CA TRP A 379 -13.39 -13.50 12.59
C TRP A 379 -14.19 -14.70 12.09
N ASP A 380 -14.83 -15.43 13.00
CA ASP A 380 -15.61 -16.62 12.67
C ASP A 380 -16.90 -16.28 11.92
N GLU A 381 -17.59 -15.18 12.28
CA GLU A 381 -18.77 -14.72 11.55
C GLU A 381 -18.40 -14.16 10.17
N LEU A 382 -17.33 -13.36 10.09
CA LEU A 382 -16.79 -12.83 8.84
C LEU A 382 -16.44 -13.95 7.85
N ARG A 383 -15.78 -15.00 8.33
CA ARG A 383 -15.43 -16.20 7.55
C ARG A 383 -16.68 -16.96 7.09
N ARG A 384 -17.59 -17.31 8.01
CA ARG A 384 -18.83 -18.03 7.68
C ARG A 384 -19.68 -17.31 6.65
N GLN A 385 -19.78 -15.99 6.77
CA GLN A 385 -20.54 -15.17 5.83
C GLN A 385 -19.78 -14.89 4.51
N LYS A 386 -18.56 -15.41 4.35
CA LYS A 386 -17.66 -15.20 3.20
C LYS A 386 -17.42 -13.71 2.91
N LEU A 387 -17.24 -12.91 3.96
CA LEU A 387 -17.00 -11.45 3.86
C LEU A 387 -15.51 -11.11 3.76
N ILE A 388 -14.63 -11.99 4.23
CA ILE A 388 -13.18 -11.86 4.17
C ILE A 388 -12.55 -13.07 3.51
N TYR A 389 -11.32 -12.90 3.01
CA TYR A 389 -10.47 -14.01 2.64
C TYR A 389 -9.65 -14.48 3.84
N CYS A 390 -9.46 -15.79 3.94
CA CYS A 390 -8.68 -16.42 5.00
C CYS A 390 -7.59 -17.34 4.45
N GLU A 391 -6.47 -17.43 5.17
CA GLU A 391 -5.50 -18.50 5.06
C GLU A 391 -5.84 -19.61 6.06
N TYR A 392 -5.78 -20.86 5.63
CA TYR A 392 -6.02 -22.02 6.47
C TYR A 392 -4.73 -22.79 6.72
N GLN A 393 -4.56 -23.27 7.95
CA GLN A 393 -3.42 -24.08 8.36
C GLN A 393 -3.90 -25.26 9.22
N CYS A 394 -3.31 -26.44 9.03
CA CYS A 394 -3.55 -27.58 9.89
C CYS A 394 -2.90 -27.38 11.26
N GLU A 395 -3.63 -27.72 12.31
CA GLU A 395 -3.05 -27.84 13.65
C GLU A 395 -2.11 -29.05 13.76
N SER A 396 -1.19 -29.01 14.72
CA SER A 396 -0.17 -30.07 14.88
C SER A 396 -0.75 -31.47 15.11
N ASP A 397 -1.94 -31.58 15.70
CA ASP A 397 -2.69 -32.80 15.99
C ASP A 397 -3.90 -33.01 15.06
N ALA A 398 -3.95 -32.29 13.93
CA ALA A 398 -5.11 -32.24 13.04
C ALA A 398 -5.55 -33.62 12.51
N ARG A 399 -4.61 -34.52 12.19
CA ARG A 399 -4.92 -35.87 11.71
C ARG A 399 -5.57 -36.75 12.79
N GLU A 400 -5.11 -36.64 14.03
CA GLU A 400 -5.66 -37.40 15.15
C GLU A 400 -7.09 -36.94 15.46
N LYS A 401 -7.30 -35.62 15.50
CA LYS A 401 -8.62 -35.01 15.65
C LYS A 401 -9.58 -35.40 14.52
N LEU A 402 -9.10 -35.45 13.28
CA LEU A 402 -9.89 -35.87 12.13
C LEU A 402 -10.31 -37.35 12.22
N ALA A 403 -9.43 -38.24 12.66
CA ALA A 403 -9.72 -39.67 12.80
C ALA A 403 -10.81 -39.98 13.85
N GLY A 404 -10.93 -39.13 14.87
CA GLY A 404 -11.98 -39.20 15.89
C GLY A 404 -13.26 -38.45 15.55
N LEU A 405 -13.34 -37.82 14.36
CA LEU A 405 -14.43 -36.93 14.00
C LEU A 405 -15.66 -37.74 13.52
N ASP A 406 -16.71 -37.75 14.33
CA ASP A 406 -18.01 -38.24 13.86
C ASP A 406 -18.73 -37.15 13.06
N VAL A 407 -18.69 -37.28 11.73
CA VAL A 407 -19.36 -36.36 10.79
C VAL A 407 -20.86 -36.68 10.67
N SER A 408 -21.33 -37.79 11.24
CA SER A 408 -22.70 -38.29 11.12
C SER A 408 -23.65 -37.68 12.16
N GLY A 409 -23.89 -36.35 12.08
CA GLY A 409 -24.91 -35.80 12.98
C GLY A 409 -25.18 -34.30 13.02
N LYS A 410 -24.46 -33.44 12.29
CA LYS A 410 -24.71 -31.98 12.37
C LYS A 410 -25.29 -31.44 11.08
N ALA A 411 -26.61 -31.23 11.09
CA ALA A 411 -27.30 -30.43 10.08
C ALA A 411 -26.86 -28.96 10.17
N CYS A 412 -26.65 -28.34 8.99
CA CYS A 412 -26.40 -26.91 8.71
C CYS A 412 -24.96 -26.34 8.74
N ALA A 413 -23.89 -27.11 9.00
CA ALA A 413 -22.51 -26.59 8.92
C ALA A 413 -21.77 -27.16 7.68
N THR A 414 -21.01 -26.33 6.96
CA THR A 414 -20.13 -26.82 5.89
C THR A 414 -19.00 -27.66 6.50
N LEU A 415 -18.38 -28.56 5.74
CA LEU A 415 -17.24 -29.34 6.24
C LEU A 415 -16.13 -28.43 6.78
N LEU A 416 -15.83 -27.34 6.06
CA LEU A 416 -14.86 -26.34 6.49
C LEU A 416 -15.19 -25.75 7.86
N ASP A 417 -16.47 -25.44 8.11
CA ASP A 417 -16.90 -24.95 9.41
C ASP A 417 -16.68 -25.97 10.52
N VAL A 418 -16.96 -27.25 10.25
CA VAL A 418 -16.69 -28.32 11.21
C VAL A 418 -15.19 -28.43 11.49
N LEU A 419 -14.34 -28.45 10.46
CA LEU A 419 -12.89 -28.56 10.63
C LEU A 419 -12.31 -27.40 11.46
N VAL A 420 -12.81 -26.18 11.25
CA VAL A 420 -12.39 -25.01 12.05
C VAL A 420 -12.94 -25.09 13.47
N GLN A 421 -14.22 -25.40 13.66
CA GLN A 421 -14.85 -25.49 14.99
C GLN A 421 -14.24 -26.60 15.86
N GLN A 422 -13.74 -27.66 15.25
CA GLN A 422 -13.11 -28.79 15.96
C GLN A 422 -11.60 -28.56 16.19
N GLY A 423 -11.07 -27.40 15.78
CA GLY A 423 -9.64 -27.08 15.93
C GLY A 423 -8.74 -28.02 15.15
N ILE A 424 -9.22 -28.55 14.02
CA ILE A 424 -8.42 -29.32 13.04
C ILE A 424 -7.71 -28.33 12.12
N LEU A 425 -8.43 -27.29 11.70
CA LEU A 425 -7.91 -26.17 10.93
C LEU A 425 -7.99 -24.88 11.75
N THR A 426 -6.97 -24.05 11.62
CA THR A 426 -7.03 -22.65 12.04
C THR A 426 -7.20 -21.77 10.82
N ALA A 427 -8.17 -20.86 10.87
CA ALA A 427 -8.43 -19.86 9.85
C ALA A 427 -7.89 -18.50 10.29
N ARG A 428 -7.01 -17.91 9.50
CA ARG A 428 -6.43 -16.58 9.73
C ARG A 428 -6.87 -15.61 8.65
N PRO A 429 -7.30 -14.38 8.97
CA PRO A 429 -7.60 -13.39 7.95
C PRO A 429 -6.37 -13.09 7.10
N LEU A 430 -6.51 -13.01 5.78
CA LEU A 430 -5.44 -12.53 4.90
C LEU A 430 -5.35 -11.01 5.02
N THR A 431 -4.15 -10.47 5.24
CA THR A 431 -3.90 -9.02 5.31
C THR A 431 -4.26 -8.35 3.98
N TYR A 432 -4.90 -7.20 4.05
CA TYR A 432 -5.18 -6.38 2.88
C TYR A 432 -3.90 -5.68 2.41
N GLU A 433 -3.43 -6.03 1.22
CA GLU A 433 -2.20 -5.53 0.59
C GLU A 433 -2.44 -4.39 -0.41
N ASP A 434 -3.70 -4.04 -0.67
CA ASP A 434 -4.06 -3.05 -1.69
C ASP A 434 -4.45 -1.70 -1.05
N PHE A 435 -5.08 -0.83 -1.83
CA PHE A 435 -5.50 0.52 -1.44
C PHE A 435 -7.02 0.70 -1.55
N LEU A 436 -7.58 1.57 -0.71
CA LEU A 436 -8.97 2.00 -0.82
C LEU A 436 -9.19 2.86 -2.08
N PRO A 437 -10.12 2.49 -2.98
CA PRO A 437 -10.34 3.25 -4.23
C PRO A 437 -10.77 4.70 -4.02
N PHE A 438 -11.60 4.99 -3.02
CA PHE A 438 -12.06 6.35 -2.71
C PHE A 438 -11.11 7.13 -1.80
N SER A 439 -10.28 6.45 -1.00
CA SER A 439 -9.40 7.12 -0.03
C SER A 439 -8.13 7.66 -0.68
N ALA A 440 -7.60 7.02 -1.72
CA ALA A 440 -6.52 7.62 -2.53
C ALA A 440 -6.94 9.02 -3.00
N ALA A 441 -8.16 9.12 -3.53
CA ALA A 441 -8.83 10.33 -3.94
C ALA A 441 -9.09 11.34 -2.78
N GLY A 442 -9.61 10.87 -1.64
CA GLY A 442 -9.89 11.68 -0.45
C GLY A 442 -8.64 12.28 0.19
N ILE A 443 -7.55 11.51 0.26
CA ILE A 443 -6.22 11.98 0.67
C ILE A 443 -5.72 13.05 -0.29
N PHE A 444 -5.82 12.83 -1.60
CA PHE A 444 -5.40 13.81 -2.59
C PHE A 444 -6.17 15.13 -2.46
N GLN A 445 -7.50 15.12 -2.29
CA GLN A 445 -8.28 16.35 -2.10
C GLN A 445 -7.98 17.02 -0.76
N SER A 446 -7.89 16.26 0.33
CA SER A 446 -7.67 16.80 1.67
C SER A 446 -6.24 17.32 1.87
N ASN A 447 -5.25 16.79 1.14
CA ASN A 447 -3.89 17.34 1.08
C ASN A 447 -3.87 18.76 0.45
N LEU A 448 -4.78 19.03 -0.49
CA LEU A 448 -4.88 20.32 -1.18
C LEU A 448 -5.58 21.41 -0.35
N GLN A 449 -6.44 21.03 0.61
CA GLN A 449 -7.34 21.94 1.35
C GLN A 449 -6.84 22.39 2.75
N SER A 450 -5.65 21.98 3.20
CA SER A 450 -5.10 22.18 4.55
C SER A 450 -4.83 23.64 5.01
N LYS A 451 -5.51 24.63 4.41
CA LYS A 451 -5.19 26.06 4.50
C LYS A 451 -6.11 26.94 5.36
N LYS A 452 -7.03 26.41 6.17
CA LYS A 452 -7.76 27.26 7.14
C LYS A 452 -7.12 27.15 8.53
N PRO A 453 -6.41 28.19 9.02
CA PRO A 453 -6.08 28.26 10.43
C PRO A 453 -7.37 28.30 11.25
N ALA A 454 -7.41 27.53 12.33
CA ALA A 454 -8.51 27.51 13.29
C ALA A 454 -8.56 28.84 14.06
N THR A 455 -9.10 29.88 13.43
CA THR A 455 -9.51 31.10 14.13
C THR A 455 -10.89 31.52 13.64
N THR A 456 -11.81 31.55 14.60
CA THR A 456 -13.16 32.14 14.61
C THR A 456 -14.25 31.47 13.77
N ALA A 457 -15.28 31.00 14.51
CA ALA A 457 -16.65 30.68 14.13
C ALA A 457 -16.85 29.62 13.02
N ALA A 458 -17.58 28.56 13.39
CA ALA A 458 -18.07 27.54 12.48
C ALA A 458 -18.81 28.18 11.29
N ASP A 459 -18.22 28.05 10.11
CA ASP A 459 -18.84 28.37 8.84
C ASP A 459 -19.47 27.06 8.30
N PRO A 460 -20.80 26.97 8.08
CA PRO A 460 -21.49 25.69 7.83
C PRO A 460 -21.27 25.09 6.43
N ALA A 461 -20.27 25.56 5.68
CA ALA A 461 -20.00 25.15 4.31
C ALA A 461 -18.69 24.36 4.22
N THR A 462 -18.62 23.23 4.94
CA THR A 462 -17.74 22.13 4.54
C THR A 462 -18.35 21.57 3.25
N PRO A 463 -17.65 21.59 2.09
CA PRO A 463 -18.17 20.83 0.96
C PRO A 463 -18.17 19.37 1.40
N SER A 464 -19.39 18.85 1.56
CA SER A 464 -19.67 17.44 1.71
C SER A 464 -18.88 16.68 0.64
N VAL A 465 -18.40 15.50 1.02
CA VAL A 465 -17.89 14.53 0.05
C VAL A 465 -19.05 14.22 -0.89
N GLU A 466 -19.14 14.93 -2.02
CA GLU A 466 -19.95 14.49 -3.14
C GLU A 466 -19.28 13.21 -3.65
N VAL A 467 -19.69 12.08 -3.08
CA VAL A 467 -19.49 10.77 -3.70
C VAL A 467 -20.36 10.77 -4.95
N VAL A 468 -19.87 11.39 -6.02
CA VAL A 468 -20.48 11.24 -7.33
C VAL A 468 -20.13 9.83 -7.79
N VAL A 469 -20.97 8.86 -7.46
CA VAL A 469 -21.00 7.55 -8.14
C VAL A 469 -21.59 7.77 -9.54
N GLY A 470 -20.88 8.55 -10.35
CA GLY A 470 -21.09 8.63 -11.78
C GLY A 470 -20.24 7.57 -12.44
N LYS A 471 -20.76 6.87 -13.45
CA LYS A 471 -19.95 6.13 -14.43
C LYS A 471 -19.07 7.12 -15.19
N ALA A 472 -18.03 7.65 -14.56
CA ALA A 472 -16.89 8.20 -15.26
C ALA A 472 -16.21 7.01 -15.96
N GLY A 473 -16.04 7.09 -17.28
CA GLY A 473 -15.38 6.04 -18.03
C GLY A 473 -13.92 5.95 -17.60
N GLY A 474 -13.62 5.03 -16.68
CA GLY A 474 -12.26 4.62 -16.40
C GLY A 474 -11.59 4.16 -17.68
N ASP A 475 -10.29 4.44 -17.81
CA ASP A 475 -9.48 4.07 -18.97
C ASP A 475 -8.45 3.02 -18.56
N ARG A 476 -8.97 1.86 -18.15
CA ARG A 476 -8.12 0.71 -17.79
C ARG A 476 -7.28 0.27 -18.99
N GLU A 477 -7.88 0.20 -20.17
CA GLU A 477 -7.18 -0.19 -21.39
C GLU A 477 -6.05 0.79 -21.74
N GLY A 478 -6.27 2.09 -21.62
CA GLY A 478 -5.23 3.09 -21.82
C GLY A 478 -4.08 2.98 -20.81
N TYR A 479 -4.40 2.72 -19.54
CA TYR A 479 -3.39 2.49 -18.50
C TYR A 479 -2.58 1.21 -18.74
N GLU A 480 -3.23 0.10 -19.08
CA GLU A 480 -2.59 -1.18 -19.41
C GLU A 480 -1.74 -1.06 -20.69
N ARG A 481 -2.20 -0.30 -21.69
CA ARG A 481 -1.42 0.02 -22.89
C ARG A 481 -0.17 0.84 -22.55
N ALA A 482 -0.29 1.81 -21.64
CA ALA A 482 0.85 2.59 -21.15
C ALA A 482 1.86 1.73 -20.38
N MET A 483 1.41 0.79 -19.55
CA MET A 483 2.28 -0.19 -18.89
C MET A 483 2.89 -1.22 -19.86
N GLN A 484 2.18 -1.52 -20.95
CA GLN A 484 2.41 -2.65 -21.86
C GLN A 484 2.19 -4.02 -21.20
N CYS A 485 1.28 -4.08 -20.22
CA CYS A 485 0.79 -5.33 -19.63
C CYS A 485 -0.55 -5.09 -18.93
N SER A 486 -1.31 -6.16 -18.70
CA SER A 486 -2.53 -6.06 -17.91
C SER A 486 -2.25 -5.97 -16.41
N ALA A 487 -3.06 -5.22 -15.69
CA ALA A 487 -3.04 -5.23 -14.24
C ALA A 487 -3.68 -6.52 -13.71
N LEU A 488 -3.10 -7.10 -12.68
CA LEU A 488 -3.65 -8.27 -12.00
C LEU A 488 -4.89 -7.88 -11.19
N ASP A 489 -5.82 -8.81 -11.07
CA ASP A 489 -7.02 -8.64 -10.26
C ASP A 489 -6.73 -8.98 -8.78
N SER A 490 -6.93 -8.03 -7.88
CA SER A 490 -6.64 -8.21 -6.45
C SER A 490 -7.49 -9.32 -5.83
N ASP A 491 -8.77 -9.39 -6.19
CA ASP A 491 -9.72 -10.34 -5.60
C ASP A 491 -9.37 -11.77 -6.04
N GLN A 492 -8.92 -11.94 -7.29
CA GLN A 492 -8.39 -13.21 -7.76
C GLN A 492 -7.14 -13.64 -6.99
N LEU A 493 -6.22 -12.71 -6.70
CA LEU A 493 -5.00 -13.04 -5.94
C LEU A 493 -5.31 -13.51 -4.51
N TYR A 494 -6.24 -12.85 -3.81
CA TYR A 494 -6.65 -13.30 -2.47
C TYR A 494 -7.43 -14.62 -2.52
N ALA A 495 -8.32 -14.80 -3.49
CA ALA A 495 -9.04 -16.05 -3.69
C ALA A 495 -8.08 -17.22 -3.96
N GLU A 496 -7.04 -16.99 -4.77
CA GLU A 496 -5.98 -17.95 -5.06
C GLU A 496 -5.15 -18.29 -3.82
N ALA A 497 -4.81 -17.29 -2.99
CA ALA A 497 -4.09 -17.51 -1.75
C ALA A 497 -4.90 -18.37 -0.77
N GLN A 498 -6.18 -18.04 -0.58
CA GLN A 498 -7.11 -18.85 0.22
C GLN A 498 -7.21 -20.28 -0.33
N ARG A 499 -7.44 -20.44 -1.63
CA ARG A 499 -7.60 -21.76 -2.26
C ARG A 499 -6.35 -22.63 -2.08
N ARG A 500 -5.16 -22.09 -2.35
CA ARG A 500 -3.90 -22.82 -2.16
C ARG A 500 -3.68 -23.24 -0.71
N SER A 501 -4.08 -22.42 0.26
CA SER A 501 -3.98 -22.78 1.67
C SER A 501 -4.90 -23.95 2.05
N LEU A 502 -6.10 -24.01 1.47
CA LEU A 502 -7.04 -25.12 1.65
C LEU A 502 -6.57 -26.40 0.96
N GLU A 503 -6.07 -26.29 -0.28
CA GLU A 503 -5.49 -27.42 -1.03
C GLU A 503 -4.30 -28.03 -0.26
N LYS A 504 -3.44 -27.19 0.32
CA LYS A 504 -2.35 -27.62 1.20
C LYS A 504 -2.89 -28.37 2.43
N CYS A 505 -3.86 -27.79 3.14
CA CYS A 505 -4.50 -28.44 4.29
C CYS A 505 -5.12 -29.79 3.94
N ALA A 506 -5.82 -29.87 2.80
CA ALA A 506 -6.42 -31.12 2.34
C ALA A 506 -5.37 -32.20 2.05
N GLY A 507 -4.26 -31.84 1.40
CA GLY A 507 -3.13 -32.75 1.18
C GLY A 507 -2.48 -33.22 2.48
N GLU A 508 -2.35 -32.33 3.47
CA GLU A 508 -1.86 -32.68 4.81
C GLU A 508 -2.82 -33.61 5.56
N LEU A 509 -4.14 -33.43 5.40
CA LEU A 509 -5.16 -34.27 6.03
C LEU A 509 -5.44 -35.58 5.27
N GLY A 510 -4.98 -35.72 4.03
CA GLY A 510 -5.25 -36.88 3.19
C GLY A 510 -6.71 -36.96 2.71
N LEU A 511 -7.37 -35.81 2.53
CA LEU A 511 -8.75 -35.75 2.04
C LEU A 511 -8.79 -35.96 0.50
N ASP A 512 -9.81 -36.69 0.02
CA ASP A 512 -10.02 -36.92 -1.41
C ASP A 512 -10.34 -35.62 -2.17
N VAL A 513 -10.03 -35.60 -3.47
CA VAL A 513 -10.18 -34.43 -4.35
C VAL A 513 -11.61 -33.88 -4.37
N ASP A 514 -12.61 -34.76 -4.29
CA ASP A 514 -14.02 -34.36 -4.25
C ASP A 514 -14.38 -33.59 -2.97
N ILE A 515 -13.72 -33.92 -1.84
CA ILE A 515 -13.88 -33.24 -0.55
C ILE A 515 -13.18 -31.88 -0.55
N VAL A 516 -12.10 -31.73 -1.33
CA VAL A 516 -11.40 -30.44 -1.49
C VAL A 516 -12.30 -29.39 -2.15
N ALA A 517 -13.16 -29.82 -3.08
CA ALA A 517 -14.14 -28.92 -3.71
C ALA A 517 -15.16 -28.38 -2.69
N ASP A 518 -15.53 -29.17 -1.68
CA ASP A 518 -16.43 -28.76 -0.60
C ASP A 518 -15.77 -27.80 0.42
N LEU A 519 -14.44 -27.72 0.42
CA LEU A 519 -13.67 -26.80 1.28
C LEU A 519 -13.45 -25.41 0.65
N ILE A 520 -13.55 -25.29 -0.69
CA ILE A 520 -13.29 -24.05 -1.46
C ILE A 520 -14.62 -23.27 -1.64
#